data_AF-A0A916FEW9-F1
#
_entry.id   AF-A0A916FEW9-F1
#
_cell.length_a   1.000
_cell.length_b   1.000
_cell.length_c   1.000
_cell.angle_alpha   90.00
_cell.angle_beta   90.00
_cell.angle_gamma   90.00
#
_symmetry.space_group_name_H-M   'P 1'
#
loop_
_entity.id
_entity.type
_entity.pdbx_description
1 polymer ?
#
loop_
_entity_poly.entity_id
_entity_poly.type
_entity_poly.pdbx_seq_one_letter_code
_entity_poly.pdbx_strand_id
1 'polypeptide(L)'
;MSSKTANKVASKPKQKRSARRPRQADPGPAVSQVAAVSQSAAAQPPAAADLLTHPPATAFPPLATPSTPGQAQSRLGLAALQSKIDGTPWECDFYHLLDQGFEWRVAVFIAWASSPVIGRTPKTQGRLATEFLNLTSDRVIRKWRAMNPKIDQFIAKLKAEPLLRYRDAAFRTLGELAIREDPDTHQDRQLFFEMTGDYRPKSAMTLMGPNNGPVEFIDLGIFARMNEAELERFAANLETAIRSGVAGAPAPAGG
;
A
#
# COMPACT_ATOMS: atom_id res chain seq x y z
N MET A 1 52.81 11.53 -35.19
CA MET A 1 52.36 12.75 -34.48
C MET A 1 50.92 12.52 -34.03
N SER A 2 50.69 12.10 -32.79
CA SER A 2 49.35 11.83 -32.27
C SER A 2 49.26 12.38 -30.86
N SER A 3 48.53 13.47 -30.73
CA SER A 3 48.53 14.36 -29.57
C SER A 3 47.54 13.86 -28.52
N LYS A 4 48.06 13.55 -27.33
CA LYS A 4 47.30 13.25 -26.11
C LYS A 4 46.57 14.51 -25.62
N THR A 5 45.25 14.47 -25.58
CA THR A 5 44.44 15.50 -24.90
C THR A 5 44.12 15.02 -23.48
N ALA A 6 44.82 15.58 -22.50
CA ALA A 6 44.60 15.32 -21.08
C ALA A 6 43.40 16.13 -20.57
N ASN A 7 42.35 15.43 -20.12
CA ASN A 7 41.16 16.07 -19.56
C ASN A 7 41.32 16.24 -18.04
N LYS A 8 41.53 17.48 -17.60
CA LYS A 8 41.79 17.87 -16.20
C LYS A 8 40.45 18.11 -15.50
N VAL A 9 39.94 17.10 -14.79
CA VAL A 9 38.72 17.21 -13.98
C VAL A 9 39.02 18.05 -12.74
N ALA A 10 38.42 19.24 -12.67
CA ALA A 10 38.51 20.15 -11.54
C ALA A 10 37.77 19.57 -10.32
N SER A 11 38.50 19.37 -9.22
CA SER A 11 37.96 18.95 -7.93
C SER A 11 37.18 20.09 -7.28
N LYS A 12 35.88 19.87 -7.02
CA LYS A 12 35.05 20.81 -6.27
C LYS A 12 35.53 20.91 -4.81
N PRO A 13 35.53 22.11 -4.20
CA PRO A 13 35.92 22.31 -2.81
C PRO A 13 34.93 21.62 -1.86
N LYS A 14 35.48 20.85 -0.91
CA LYS A 14 34.75 20.25 0.23
C LYS A 14 34.08 21.37 1.04
N GLN A 15 32.75 21.44 0.97
CA GLN A 15 31.95 22.25 1.90
C GLN A 15 32.22 21.75 3.33
N LYS A 16 32.75 22.65 4.17
CA LYS A 16 32.93 22.43 5.60
C LYS A 16 31.56 22.14 6.22
N ARG A 17 31.33 20.88 6.60
CA ARG A 17 30.17 20.46 7.39
C ARG A 17 30.23 21.23 8.70
N SER A 18 29.32 22.20 8.84
CA SER A 18 29.11 22.94 10.08
C SER A 18 28.92 21.94 11.22
N ALA A 19 29.73 22.10 12.26
CA ALA A 19 29.68 21.27 13.46
C ALA A 19 28.29 21.43 14.09
N ARG A 20 27.44 20.43 13.86
CA ARG A 20 26.13 20.33 14.49
C ARG A 20 26.38 20.23 15.99
N ARG A 21 26.05 21.28 16.73
CA ARG A 21 26.10 21.32 18.19
C ARG A 21 25.50 20.01 18.74
N PRO A 22 26.13 19.35 19.72
CA PRO A 22 25.50 18.26 20.43
C PRO A 22 24.24 18.82 21.08
N ARG A 23 23.08 18.35 20.63
CA ARG A 23 21.79 18.61 21.27
C ARG A 23 21.94 17.95 22.65
N GLN A 24 22.10 18.75 23.70
CA GLN A 24 22.00 18.26 25.08
C GLN A 24 20.68 17.53 25.17
N ALA A 25 20.75 16.21 25.32
CA ALA A 25 19.61 15.38 25.57
C ALA A 25 19.21 15.68 27.02
N ASP A 26 18.22 16.54 27.20
CA ASP A 26 17.48 16.56 28.45
C ASP A 26 16.98 15.13 28.69
N PRO A 27 17.24 14.53 29.87
CA PRO A 27 16.60 13.29 30.26
C PRO A 27 15.13 13.60 30.50
N GLY A 28 14.35 13.58 29.42
CA GLY A 28 12.91 13.68 29.48
C GLY A 28 12.37 12.63 30.44
N PRO A 29 11.29 12.95 31.18
CA PRO A 29 10.72 12.05 32.17
C PRO A 29 10.47 10.70 31.50
N ALA A 30 10.84 9.62 32.20
CA ALA A 30 10.68 8.26 31.74
C ALA A 30 9.21 7.99 31.35
N VAL A 31 8.88 8.20 30.07
CA VAL A 31 7.66 7.67 29.44
C VAL A 31 7.91 6.20 29.12
N SER A 32 8.27 5.44 30.15
CA SER A 32 8.01 4.01 30.19
C SER A 32 6.56 3.86 30.63
N GLN A 33 5.82 2.99 29.96
CA GLN A 33 4.42 2.63 30.23
C GLN A 33 3.35 3.43 29.47
N VAL A 34 3.46 3.49 28.15
CA VAL A 34 2.24 3.48 27.32
C VAL A 34 2.41 2.38 26.28
N ALA A 35 1.35 1.61 26.09
CA ALA A 35 1.24 0.48 25.17
C ALA A 35 1.68 -0.91 25.68
N ALA A 36 1.24 -1.26 26.89
CA ALA A 36 0.48 -2.51 26.99
C ALA A 36 -0.89 -2.25 26.34
N VAL A 37 -0.91 -2.10 25.01
CA VAL A 37 -2.17 -2.11 24.26
C VAL A 37 -2.71 -3.49 24.55
N SER A 38 -3.82 -3.52 25.28
CA SER A 38 -4.65 -4.68 25.47
C SER A 38 -4.74 -5.38 24.13
N GLN A 39 -3.97 -6.47 23.99
CA GLN A 39 -4.29 -7.53 23.08
C GLN A 39 -5.63 -8.01 23.63
N SER A 40 -6.69 -7.33 23.18
CA SER A 40 -8.06 -7.77 23.34
C SER A 40 -8.00 -9.25 23.08
N ALA A 41 -8.50 -10.03 24.03
CA ALA A 41 -8.60 -11.46 23.98
C ALA A 41 -9.42 -11.85 22.73
N ALA A 42 -8.81 -11.72 21.56
CA ALA A 42 -9.14 -12.47 20.38
C ALA A 42 -9.07 -13.88 20.90
N ALA A 43 -10.27 -14.46 21.07
CA ALA A 43 -10.46 -15.80 21.56
C ALA A 43 -9.30 -16.63 21.06
N GLN A 44 -8.45 -17.10 21.98
CA GLN A 44 -7.35 -17.99 21.61
C GLN A 44 -7.98 -19.00 20.66
N PRO A 45 -7.50 -19.07 19.40
CA PRO A 45 -8.09 -19.97 18.42
C PRO A 45 -8.20 -21.33 19.10
N PRO A 46 -9.37 -22.00 19.01
CA PRO A 46 -9.65 -23.21 19.76
C PRO A 46 -8.43 -24.12 19.65
N ALA A 47 -7.80 -24.39 20.81
CA ALA A 47 -6.47 -24.96 20.96
C ALA A 47 -6.06 -25.80 19.75
N ALA A 48 -5.21 -25.22 18.87
CA ALA A 48 -4.67 -25.79 17.64
C ALA A 48 -5.38 -27.09 17.24
N ALA A 49 -6.63 -26.96 16.75
CA ALA A 49 -7.45 -28.13 16.46
C ALA A 49 -6.61 -29.09 15.62
N ASP A 50 -6.35 -30.28 16.18
CA ASP A 50 -5.49 -31.26 15.55
C ASP A 50 -6.06 -31.56 14.16
N LEU A 51 -5.39 -31.05 13.11
CA LEU A 51 -5.88 -31.13 11.73
C LEU A 51 -6.02 -32.59 11.27
N LEU A 52 -5.38 -33.54 11.96
CA LEU A 52 -5.49 -34.96 11.69
C LEU A 52 -6.73 -35.57 12.35
N THR A 53 -7.04 -35.17 13.58
CA THR A 53 -8.18 -35.68 14.33
C THR A 53 -9.49 -35.02 13.90
N HIS A 54 -9.44 -33.73 13.57
CA HIS A 54 -10.57 -32.94 13.08
C HIS A 54 -10.19 -32.18 11.82
N PRO A 55 -10.04 -32.86 10.67
CA PRO A 55 -9.72 -32.19 9.43
C PRO A 55 -10.83 -31.19 9.09
N PRO A 56 -10.50 -29.98 8.63
CA PRO A 56 -11.52 -29.02 8.21
C PRO A 56 -12.37 -29.66 7.11
N ALA A 57 -13.65 -29.33 7.06
CA ALA A 57 -14.57 -29.86 6.04
C ALA A 57 -14.08 -29.59 4.60
N THR A 58 -13.18 -28.62 4.44
CA THR A 58 -12.53 -28.25 3.19
C THR A 58 -11.28 -29.07 2.84
N ALA A 59 -10.73 -29.85 3.79
CA ALA A 59 -9.54 -30.68 3.55
C ALA A 59 -9.84 -31.87 2.65
N PHE A 60 -10.99 -32.50 2.86
CA PHE A 60 -11.40 -33.69 2.13
C PHE A 60 -12.87 -33.53 1.71
N PRO A 61 -13.19 -33.64 0.41
CA PRO A 61 -14.58 -33.68 -0.03
C PRO A 61 -15.31 -34.80 0.73
N PRO A 62 -16.53 -34.57 1.23
CA PRO A 62 -17.24 -35.55 2.06
C PRO A 62 -17.52 -36.88 1.34
N LEU A 63 -17.54 -36.85 0.00
CA LEU A 63 -17.74 -38.03 -0.85
C LEU A 63 -16.42 -38.72 -1.26
N ALA A 64 -15.27 -38.15 -0.96
CA ALA A 64 -13.98 -38.70 -1.39
C ALA A 64 -13.51 -39.79 -0.42
N THR A 65 -13.53 -41.03 -0.88
CA THR A 65 -12.91 -42.15 -0.15
C THR A 65 -11.38 -41.98 -0.11
N PRO A 66 -10.70 -42.57 0.89
CA PRO A 66 -9.24 -42.59 0.94
C PRO A 66 -8.56 -43.17 -0.31
N SER A 67 -9.28 -44.01 -1.08
CA SER A 67 -8.83 -44.60 -2.34
C SER A 67 -8.93 -43.67 -3.56
N THR A 68 -9.58 -42.52 -3.44
CA THR A 68 -9.72 -41.57 -4.55
C THR A 68 -8.32 -41.04 -4.93
N PRO A 69 -7.94 -41.09 -6.22
CA PRO A 69 -6.62 -40.62 -6.67
C PRO A 69 -6.31 -39.20 -6.17
N GLY A 70 -5.12 -39.02 -5.59
CA GLY A 70 -4.66 -37.74 -5.02
C GLY A 70 -5.00 -37.51 -3.54
N GLN A 71 -5.95 -38.24 -2.95
CA GLN A 71 -6.30 -38.10 -1.53
C GLN A 71 -5.15 -38.48 -0.59
N ALA A 72 -4.42 -39.56 -0.92
CA ALA A 72 -3.26 -39.98 -0.15
C ALA A 72 -2.20 -38.86 -0.05
N GLN A 73 -1.90 -38.19 -1.17
CA GLN A 73 -0.96 -37.06 -1.19
C GLN A 73 -1.49 -35.84 -0.43
N SER A 74 -2.81 -35.59 -0.47
CA SER A 74 -3.44 -34.51 0.30
C SER A 74 -3.28 -34.75 1.81
N ARG A 75 -3.60 -35.97 2.28
CA ARG A 75 -3.47 -36.38 3.68
C ARG A 75 -2.03 -36.30 4.20
N LEU A 76 -1.07 -36.78 3.41
CA LEU A 76 0.36 -36.66 3.74
C LEU A 76 0.80 -35.19 3.83
N GLY A 77 0.31 -34.34 2.92
CA GLY A 77 0.58 -32.91 2.96
C GLY A 77 0.01 -32.25 4.21
N LEU A 78 -1.22 -32.59 4.61
CA LEU A 78 -1.86 -32.05 5.80
C LEU A 78 -1.12 -32.46 7.08
N ALA A 79 -0.70 -33.73 7.17
CA ALA A 79 0.12 -34.23 8.27
C ALA A 79 1.47 -33.51 8.37
N ALA A 80 2.14 -33.30 7.23
CA ALA A 80 3.39 -32.56 7.18
C ALA A 80 3.21 -31.09 7.59
N LEU A 81 2.09 -30.46 7.21
CA LEU A 81 1.75 -29.08 7.59
C LEU A 81 1.57 -28.95 9.10
N GLN A 82 0.79 -29.84 9.73
CA GLN A 82 0.49 -29.77 11.17
C GLN A 82 1.77 -29.65 12.00
N SER A 83 2.80 -30.44 11.69
CA SER A 83 4.08 -30.40 12.44
C SER A 83 4.89 -29.10 12.28
N LYS A 84 4.53 -28.23 11.34
CA LYS A 84 5.30 -27.04 10.96
C LYS A 84 4.54 -25.73 11.13
N ILE A 85 3.22 -25.78 11.28
CA ILE A 85 2.39 -24.59 11.33
C ILE A 85 2.47 -23.90 12.70
N ASP A 86 2.64 -24.69 13.75
CA ASP A 86 2.72 -24.22 15.12
C ASP A 86 3.84 -23.19 15.29
N GLY A 87 3.48 -21.99 15.73
CA GLY A 87 4.41 -20.88 15.96
C GLY A 87 4.79 -20.11 14.69
N THR A 88 4.18 -20.40 13.55
CA THR A 88 4.31 -19.51 12.38
C THR A 88 3.52 -18.22 12.58
N PRO A 89 4.01 -17.07 12.09
CA PRO A 89 3.36 -15.78 12.34
C PRO A 89 1.98 -15.64 11.66
N TRP A 90 1.61 -16.59 10.79
CA TRP A 90 0.38 -16.60 10.01
C TRP A 90 -0.56 -17.74 10.40
N GLU A 91 -0.26 -18.47 11.49
CA GLU A 91 -1.09 -19.57 11.98
C GLU A 91 -2.53 -19.14 12.27
N CYS A 92 -2.72 -18.03 12.98
CA CYS A 92 -4.05 -17.51 13.31
C CYS A 92 -4.87 -17.16 12.04
N ASP A 93 -4.22 -16.53 11.05
CA ASP A 93 -4.86 -16.16 9.78
C ASP A 93 -5.28 -17.42 9.01
N PHE A 94 -4.47 -18.48 9.07
CA PHE A 94 -4.79 -19.76 8.42
C PHE A 94 -6.07 -20.37 9.01
N TYR A 95 -6.18 -20.49 10.34
CA TYR A 95 -7.38 -21.04 10.97
C TYR A 95 -8.61 -20.17 10.69
N HIS A 96 -8.46 -18.85 10.72
CA HIS A 96 -9.53 -17.93 10.36
C HIS A 96 -10.04 -18.14 8.91
N LEU A 97 -9.15 -18.44 7.97
CA LEU A 97 -9.52 -18.75 6.59
C LEU A 97 -10.20 -20.12 6.46
N LEU A 98 -9.80 -21.11 7.27
CA LEU A 98 -10.50 -22.40 7.32
C LEU A 98 -11.95 -22.23 7.77
N ASP A 99 -12.19 -21.41 8.80
CA ASP A 99 -13.55 -21.11 9.29
C ASP A 99 -14.42 -20.42 8.22
N GLN A 100 -13.79 -19.67 7.32
CA GLN A 100 -14.46 -19.05 6.16
C GLN A 100 -14.73 -20.03 5.00
N GLY A 101 -14.32 -21.30 5.12
CA GLY A 101 -14.56 -22.32 4.12
C GLY A 101 -13.55 -22.34 2.97
N PHE A 102 -12.35 -21.77 3.16
CA PHE A 102 -11.28 -21.92 2.16
C PHE A 102 -10.70 -23.35 2.16
N GLU A 103 -10.34 -23.83 0.98
CA GLU A 103 -9.52 -25.04 0.84
C GLU A 103 -8.18 -24.83 1.55
N TRP A 104 -7.75 -25.81 2.34
CA TRP A 104 -6.65 -25.61 3.29
C TRP A 104 -5.32 -25.22 2.63
N ARG A 105 -4.99 -25.73 1.43
CA ARG A 105 -3.73 -25.32 0.75
C ARG A 105 -3.80 -23.88 0.27
N VAL A 106 -4.96 -23.47 -0.25
CA VAL A 106 -5.23 -22.07 -0.61
C VAL A 106 -5.20 -21.18 0.64
N ALA A 107 -5.80 -21.62 1.76
CA ALA A 107 -5.79 -20.90 3.03
C ALA A 107 -4.36 -20.67 3.55
N VAL A 108 -3.51 -21.72 3.57
CA VAL A 108 -2.09 -21.61 3.94
C VAL A 108 -1.38 -20.59 3.05
N PHE A 109 -1.61 -20.64 1.74
CA PHE A 109 -0.98 -19.69 0.83
C PHE A 109 -1.41 -18.24 1.10
N ILE A 110 -2.71 -18.00 1.29
CA ILE A 110 -3.24 -16.66 1.59
C ILE A 110 -2.65 -16.12 2.89
N ALA A 111 -2.68 -16.92 3.97
CA ALA A 111 -2.14 -16.56 5.27
C ALA A 111 -0.62 -16.28 5.22
N TRP A 112 0.12 -17.13 4.52
CA TRP A 112 1.56 -16.91 4.31
C TRP A 112 1.82 -15.62 3.51
N ALA A 113 1.04 -15.37 2.46
CA ALA A 113 1.23 -14.21 1.59
C ALA A 113 0.77 -12.88 2.22
N SER A 114 -0.20 -12.91 3.16
CA SER A 114 -0.66 -11.76 3.94
C SER A 114 0.36 -11.36 5.01
N SER A 115 1.08 -12.32 5.59
CA SER A 115 2.08 -12.05 6.62
C SER A 115 3.15 -11.03 6.20
N PRO A 116 3.76 -10.26 7.12
CA PRO A 116 4.90 -9.39 6.81
C PRO A 116 6.06 -10.16 6.16
N VAL A 117 6.88 -9.49 5.35
CA VAL A 117 8.06 -10.14 4.73
C VAL A 117 9.14 -10.43 5.78
N ILE A 118 9.28 -9.55 6.76
CA ILE A 118 10.22 -9.70 7.88
C ILE A 118 9.65 -10.77 8.84
N GLY A 119 10.43 -11.82 9.12
CA GLY A 119 10.00 -12.92 9.99
C GLY A 119 9.12 -13.97 9.32
N ARG A 120 8.87 -13.85 8.00
CA ARG A 120 8.08 -14.84 7.26
C ARG A 120 8.79 -16.19 7.19
N THR A 121 8.07 -17.23 7.59
CA THR A 121 8.53 -18.62 7.49
C THR A 121 7.48 -19.44 6.75
N PRO A 122 7.82 -20.13 5.65
CA PRO A 122 9.12 -20.14 4.96
C PRO A 122 9.39 -18.82 4.20
N LYS A 123 10.66 -18.57 3.82
CA LYS A 123 11.08 -17.30 3.17
C LYS A 123 10.58 -17.12 1.73
N THR A 124 10.34 -18.21 1.01
CA THR A 124 9.99 -18.15 -0.43
C THR A 124 8.76 -19.01 -0.73
N GLN A 125 8.01 -18.63 -1.77
CA GLN A 125 6.83 -19.38 -2.23
C GLN A 125 7.21 -20.80 -2.68
N GLY A 126 8.40 -20.99 -3.27
CA GLY A 126 8.92 -22.30 -3.64
C GLY A 126 9.05 -23.24 -2.44
N ARG A 127 9.64 -22.75 -1.34
CA ARG A 127 9.75 -23.52 -0.10
C ARG A 127 8.40 -23.80 0.54
N LEU A 128 7.46 -22.84 0.50
CA LEU A 128 6.09 -23.09 0.96
C LEU A 128 5.47 -24.26 0.18
N ALA A 129 5.57 -24.23 -1.15
CA ALA A 129 5.00 -25.27 -2.00
C ALA A 129 5.58 -26.65 -1.67
N THR A 130 6.91 -26.77 -1.60
CA THR A 130 7.56 -28.08 -1.42
C THR A 130 7.56 -28.55 0.03
N GLU A 131 7.91 -27.69 0.98
CA GLU A 131 8.15 -28.08 2.37
C GLU A 131 6.86 -28.11 3.21
N PHE A 132 5.88 -27.24 2.94
CA PHE A 132 4.65 -27.15 3.74
C PHE A 132 3.45 -27.80 3.04
N LEU A 133 3.30 -27.62 1.73
CA LEU A 133 2.13 -28.10 0.97
C LEU A 133 2.34 -29.45 0.27
N ASN A 134 3.56 -29.99 0.33
CA ASN A 134 3.96 -31.22 -0.37
C ASN A 134 3.62 -31.19 -1.88
N LEU A 135 3.87 -30.04 -2.53
CA LEU A 135 3.73 -29.85 -3.97
C LEU A 135 5.09 -29.99 -4.65
N THR A 136 5.09 -30.44 -5.90
CA THR A 136 6.34 -30.54 -6.69
C THR A 136 6.94 -29.18 -7.02
N SER A 137 6.12 -28.14 -7.21
CA SER A 137 6.58 -26.78 -7.53
C SER A 137 5.53 -25.72 -7.21
N ASP A 138 5.96 -24.46 -7.18
CA ASP A 138 5.11 -23.28 -6.99
C ASP A 138 4.20 -22.95 -8.18
N ARG A 139 4.35 -23.67 -9.31
CA ARG A 139 3.52 -23.47 -10.52
C ARG A 139 2.04 -23.68 -10.24
N VAL A 140 1.71 -24.63 -9.35
CA VAL A 140 0.34 -24.93 -8.95
C VAL A 140 -0.29 -23.71 -8.25
N ILE A 141 0.47 -23.05 -7.36
CA ILE A 141 0.04 -21.82 -6.67
C ILE A 141 -0.22 -20.69 -7.68
N ARG A 142 0.66 -20.53 -8.68
CA ARG A 142 0.45 -19.52 -9.75
C ARG A 142 -0.84 -19.80 -10.52
N LYS A 143 -1.11 -21.08 -10.82
CA LYS A 143 -2.36 -21.51 -11.46
C LYS A 143 -3.58 -21.17 -10.59
N TRP A 144 -3.53 -21.42 -9.28
CA TRP A 144 -4.62 -21.07 -8.36
C TRP A 144 -4.93 -19.56 -8.39
N ARG A 145 -3.91 -18.70 -8.34
CA ARG A 145 -4.09 -17.24 -8.43
C ARG A 145 -4.71 -16.81 -9.75
N ALA A 146 -4.25 -17.39 -10.86
CA ALA A 146 -4.78 -17.09 -12.18
C ALA A 146 -6.25 -17.53 -12.34
N MET A 147 -6.63 -18.67 -11.77
CA MET A 147 -8.01 -19.18 -11.83
C MET A 147 -8.95 -18.50 -10.84
N ASN A 148 -8.44 -17.98 -9.73
CA ASN A 148 -9.25 -17.37 -8.67
C ASN A 148 -8.66 -16.03 -8.20
N PRO A 149 -9.05 -14.90 -8.82
CA PRO A 149 -8.54 -13.58 -8.45
C PRO A 149 -8.99 -13.14 -7.05
N LYS A 150 -9.98 -13.80 -6.44
CA LYS A 150 -10.37 -13.53 -5.05
C LYS A 150 -9.21 -13.77 -4.09
N ILE A 151 -8.29 -14.70 -4.40
CA ILE A 151 -7.09 -14.98 -3.59
C ILE A 151 -6.31 -13.68 -3.33
N ASP A 152 -6.07 -12.89 -4.36
CA ASP A 152 -5.31 -11.64 -4.24
C ASP A 152 -6.09 -10.56 -3.47
N GLN A 153 -7.42 -10.53 -3.61
CA GLN A 153 -8.28 -9.63 -2.83
C GLN A 153 -8.23 -9.97 -1.33
N PHE A 154 -8.26 -11.25 -0.97
CA PHE A 154 -8.14 -11.69 0.41
C PHE A 154 -6.76 -11.39 0.99
N ILE A 155 -5.69 -11.59 0.21
CA ILE A 155 -4.33 -11.19 0.63
C ILE A 155 -4.27 -9.69 0.93
N ALA A 156 -4.84 -8.85 0.06
CA ALA A 156 -4.88 -7.41 0.28
C ALA A 156 -5.71 -7.03 1.52
N LYS A 157 -6.88 -7.68 1.70
CA LYS A 157 -7.77 -7.47 2.85
C LYS A 157 -7.07 -7.81 4.16
N LEU A 158 -6.45 -8.99 4.27
CA LEU A 158 -5.74 -9.41 5.48
C LEU A 158 -4.52 -8.52 5.79
N LYS A 159 -3.82 -8.02 4.76
CA LYS A 159 -2.75 -7.04 4.97
C LYS A 159 -3.26 -5.71 5.53
N ALA A 160 -4.45 -5.29 5.12
CA ALA A 160 -5.06 -4.06 5.59
C ALA A 160 -5.71 -4.21 6.98
N GLU A 161 -6.13 -5.41 7.36
CA GLU A 161 -6.90 -5.64 8.58
C GLU A 161 -6.20 -5.15 9.86
N PRO A 162 -4.90 -5.43 10.11
CA PRO A 162 -4.21 -4.87 11.27
C PRO A 162 -4.24 -3.34 11.30
N LEU A 163 -4.13 -2.69 10.15
CA LEU A 163 -4.19 -1.22 10.06
C LEU A 163 -5.58 -0.70 10.44
N LEU A 164 -6.63 -1.41 10.05
CA LEU A 164 -8.01 -1.06 10.39
C LEU A 164 -8.29 -1.22 11.88
N ARG A 165 -7.69 -2.20 12.56
CA ARG A 165 -7.82 -2.37 14.03
C ARG A 165 -7.25 -1.18 14.80
N TYR A 166 -6.17 -0.57 14.31
CA TYR A 166 -5.57 0.62 14.93
C TYR A 166 -6.23 1.93 14.51
N ARG A 167 -7.16 1.91 13.56
CA ARG A 167 -7.78 3.11 13.00
C ARG A 167 -8.45 3.97 14.08
N ASP A 168 -9.24 3.36 14.95
CA ASP A 168 -9.96 4.08 16.00
C ASP A 168 -9.00 4.68 17.04
N ALA A 169 -8.00 3.89 17.46
CA ALA A 169 -6.97 4.37 18.37
C ALA A 169 -6.14 5.51 17.77
N ALA A 170 -5.81 5.43 16.48
CA ALA A 170 -5.12 6.48 15.76
C ALA A 170 -5.95 7.76 15.70
N PHE A 171 -7.25 7.69 15.40
CA PHE A 171 -8.12 8.87 15.37
C PHE A 171 -8.32 9.49 16.75
N ARG A 172 -8.50 8.68 17.78
CA ARG A 172 -8.56 9.19 19.15
C ARG A 172 -7.27 9.92 19.53
N THR A 173 -6.12 9.31 19.24
CA THR A 173 -4.80 9.92 19.49
C THR A 173 -4.64 11.23 18.71
N LEU A 174 -5.07 11.27 17.45
CA LEU A 174 -5.06 12.48 16.62
C LEU A 174 -5.89 13.60 17.26
N GLY A 175 -7.10 13.30 17.74
CA GLY A 175 -7.95 14.26 18.44
C GLY A 175 -7.33 14.76 19.76
N GLU A 176 -6.75 13.86 20.56
CA GLU A 176 -6.04 14.22 21.78
C GLU A 176 -4.84 15.14 21.52
N LEU A 177 -4.03 14.83 20.49
CA LEU A 177 -2.90 15.66 20.08
C LEU A 177 -3.38 17.02 19.52
N ALA A 178 -4.51 17.05 18.83
CA ALA A 178 -5.05 18.28 18.27
C ALA A 178 -5.46 19.31 19.34
N ILE A 179 -5.85 18.87 20.53
CA ILE A 179 -6.23 19.74 21.65
C ILE A 179 -5.01 20.30 22.41
N ARG A 180 -3.86 19.61 22.37
CA ARG A 180 -2.67 20.02 23.14
C ARG A 180 -2.08 21.31 22.58
N GLU A 181 -1.68 22.23 23.46
CA GLU A 181 -0.98 23.48 23.12
C GLU A 181 0.52 23.28 22.84
N ASP A 182 0.90 22.14 22.27
CA ASP A 182 2.29 21.83 21.96
C ASP A 182 2.62 22.33 20.53
N PRO A 183 3.68 23.13 20.33
CA PRO A 183 4.15 23.52 19.00
C PRO A 183 4.46 22.32 18.08
N ASP A 184 4.93 21.21 18.63
CA ASP A 184 5.36 20.04 17.84
C ASP A 184 4.18 19.27 17.20
N THR A 185 2.95 19.49 17.68
CA THR A 185 1.73 18.82 17.20
C THR A 185 0.96 19.62 16.14
N HIS A 186 1.59 20.64 15.53
CA HIS A 186 0.97 21.44 14.48
C HIS A 186 0.48 20.60 13.29
N GLN A 187 1.27 19.60 12.86
CA GLN A 187 0.92 18.75 11.72
C GLN A 187 -0.34 17.92 11.98
N ASP A 188 -0.47 17.38 13.19
CA ASP A 188 -1.63 16.60 13.63
C ASP A 188 -2.90 17.48 13.67
N ARG A 189 -2.79 18.71 14.20
CA ARG A 189 -3.88 19.70 14.14
C ARG A 189 -4.30 20.02 12.72
N GLN A 190 -3.34 20.26 11.84
CA GLN A 190 -3.61 20.55 10.42
C GLN A 190 -4.35 19.38 9.75
N LEU A 191 -3.87 18.15 9.97
CA LEU A 191 -4.51 16.94 9.46
C LEU A 191 -5.92 16.77 10.03
N PHE A 192 -6.11 17.02 11.32
CA PHE A 192 -7.41 16.96 11.97
C PHE A 192 -8.41 17.93 11.33
N PHE A 193 -8.04 19.21 11.17
CA PHE A 193 -8.91 20.20 10.52
C PHE A 193 -9.14 19.92 9.03
N GLU A 194 -8.18 19.29 8.34
CA GLU A 194 -8.38 18.84 6.97
C GLU A 194 -9.41 17.71 6.89
N MET A 195 -9.35 16.75 7.83
CA MET A 195 -10.30 15.65 7.92
C MET A 195 -11.72 16.09 8.31
N THR A 196 -11.87 17.11 9.17
CA THR A 196 -13.18 17.69 9.52
C THR A 196 -13.72 18.64 8.45
N GLY A 197 -12.87 19.05 7.50
CA GLY A 197 -13.21 19.98 6.43
C GLY A 197 -13.14 21.46 6.83
N ASP A 198 -12.73 21.76 8.05
CA ASP A 198 -12.54 23.12 8.57
C ASP A 198 -11.32 23.82 7.95
N TYR A 199 -10.34 23.02 7.50
CA TYR A 199 -9.16 23.48 6.80
C TYR A 199 -9.08 22.84 5.41
N ARG A 200 -8.81 23.66 4.40
CA ARG A 200 -8.44 23.18 3.06
C ARG A 200 -7.01 23.61 2.79
N PRO A 201 -6.04 22.68 2.68
CA PRO A 201 -4.68 23.06 2.36
C PRO A 201 -4.68 23.80 1.02
N LYS A 202 -4.02 24.97 0.98
CA LYS A 202 -3.90 25.77 -0.24
C LYS A 202 -2.97 25.13 -1.29
N SER A 203 -2.44 23.93 -1.02
CA SER A 203 -1.50 23.25 -1.89
C SER A 203 -2.19 22.73 -3.14
N ALA A 204 -1.82 23.37 -4.26
CA ALA A 204 -2.13 23.02 -5.63
C ALA A 204 -3.60 23.25 -6.03
N MET A 205 -3.96 24.53 -6.19
CA MET A 205 -4.79 24.90 -7.33
C MET A 205 -4.04 24.44 -8.58
N THR A 206 -4.30 23.20 -9.02
CA THR A 206 -3.89 22.74 -10.34
C THR A 206 -4.62 23.66 -11.30
N LEU A 207 -3.92 24.66 -11.85
CA LEU A 207 -4.36 25.27 -13.09
C LEU A 207 -4.38 24.11 -14.08
N MET A 208 -5.53 23.48 -14.25
CA MET A 208 -5.78 22.60 -15.37
C MET A 208 -6.34 23.52 -16.44
N GLY A 209 -5.75 23.48 -17.64
CA GLY A 209 -6.36 24.13 -18.78
C GLY A 209 -7.75 23.54 -19.06
N PRO A 210 -8.55 24.18 -19.92
CA PRO A 210 -9.77 23.58 -20.43
C PRO A 210 -9.50 22.14 -20.88
N ASN A 211 -10.37 21.19 -20.48
CA ASN A 211 -10.24 19.74 -20.77
C ASN A 211 -9.06 19.00 -20.13
N ASN A 212 -8.62 19.37 -18.92
CA ASN A 212 -7.48 18.73 -18.23
C ASN A 212 -6.14 18.84 -18.99
N GLY A 213 -6.03 19.77 -19.95
CA GLY A 213 -4.82 20.01 -20.72
C GLY A 213 -3.75 20.79 -19.93
N PRO A 214 -2.50 20.82 -20.43
CA PRO A 214 -1.46 21.72 -19.92
C PRO A 214 -1.93 23.17 -19.94
N VAL A 215 -1.53 23.96 -18.94
CA VAL A 215 -1.80 25.40 -18.93
C VAL A 215 -1.03 26.02 -20.08
N GLU A 216 -1.74 26.54 -21.08
CA GLU A 216 -1.14 27.38 -22.09
C GLU A 216 -0.82 28.74 -21.46
N PHE A 217 0.47 28.99 -21.23
CA PHE A 217 0.94 30.31 -20.84
C PHE A 217 0.94 31.18 -22.10
N ILE A 218 -0.02 32.09 -22.22
CA ILE A 218 0.04 33.13 -23.26
C ILE A 218 1.17 34.08 -22.87
N ASP A 219 2.24 34.09 -23.66
CA ASP A 219 3.36 35.01 -23.48
C ASP A 219 2.87 36.45 -23.69
N LEU A 220 2.85 37.23 -22.60
CA LEU A 220 2.42 38.62 -22.61
C LEU A 220 3.29 39.51 -23.52
N GLY A 221 4.48 39.05 -23.91
CA GLY A 221 5.33 39.70 -24.91
C GLY A 221 4.71 39.79 -26.30
N ILE A 222 3.67 38.99 -26.60
CA ILE A 222 2.93 39.05 -27.87
C ILE A 222 2.13 40.35 -27.98
N PHE A 223 1.51 40.81 -26.87
CA PHE A 223 0.73 42.05 -26.87
C PHE A 223 1.59 43.29 -27.06
N ALA A 224 2.84 43.26 -26.61
CA ALA A 224 3.78 44.37 -26.81
C ALA A 224 4.23 44.53 -28.28
N ARG A 225 3.97 43.53 -29.14
CA ARG A 225 4.32 43.56 -30.57
C ARG A 225 3.11 43.72 -31.48
N MET A 226 1.89 43.59 -30.94
CA MET A 226 0.65 43.82 -31.68
C MET A 226 0.45 45.32 -31.87
N ASN A 227 0.09 45.72 -33.08
CA ASN A 227 -0.35 47.08 -33.32
C ASN A 227 -1.79 47.29 -32.80
N GLU A 228 -2.21 48.54 -32.64
CA GLU A 228 -3.53 48.89 -32.06
C GLU A 228 -4.69 48.20 -32.79
N ALA A 229 -4.62 48.09 -34.12
CA ALA A 229 -5.65 47.44 -34.92
C ALA A 229 -5.73 45.91 -34.69
N GLU A 230 -4.61 45.27 -34.37
CA GLU A 230 -4.55 43.86 -33.99
C GLU A 230 -5.08 43.63 -32.56
N LEU A 231 -4.79 44.57 -31.66
CA LEU A 231 -5.33 44.59 -30.29
C LEU A 231 -6.85 44.74 -30.28
N GLU A 232 -7.42 45.64 -31.08
CA GLU A 232 -8.87 45.81 -31.22
C GLU A 232 -9.53 44.55 -31.79
N ARG A 233 -8.93 43.91 -32.80
CA ARG A 233 -9.44 42.65 -33.35
C ARG A 233 -9.39 41.52 -32.33
N PHE A 234 -8.33 41.45 -31.53
CA PHE A 234 -8.21 40.46 -30.46
C PHE A 234 -9.26 40.68 -29.37
N ALA A 235 -9.47 41.93 -28.93
CA ALA A 235 -10.49 42.28 -27.95
C ALA A 235 -11.90 41.94 -28.47
N ALA A 236 -12.21 42.26 -29.73
CA ALA A 236 -13.49 41.93 -30.36
C ALA A 236 -13.74 40.42 -30.44
N ASN A 237 -12.69 39.62 -30.72
CA ASN A 237 -12.76 38.16 -30.73
C ASN A 237 -12.95 37.58 -29.32
N LEU A 238 -12.32 38.18 -28.30
CA LEU A 238 -12.52 37.80 -26.91
C LEU A 238 -13.95 38.08 -26.44
N GLU A 239 -14.50 39.24 -26.78
CA GLU A 239 -15.89 39.57 -26.46
C GLU A 239 -16.88 38.64 -27.16
N THR A 240 -16.64 38.27 -28.42
CA THR A 240 -17.47 37.26 -29.10
C THR A 240 -17.31 35.86 -28.51
N ALA A 241 -16.12 35.47 -28.03
CA ALA A 241 -15.88 34.20 -27.36
C ALA A 241 -16.56 34.12 -25.98
N ILE A 242 -16.53 35.22 -25.21
CA ILE A 242 -17.21 35.33 -23.91
C ILE A 242 -18.73 35.31 -24.12
N ARG A 243 -19.21 36.05 -25.12
CA ARG A 243 -20.65 36.15 -25.43
C ARG A 243 -21.20 34.86 -26.05
N SER A 244 -20.38 34.10 -26.76
CA SER A 244 -20.76 32.79 -27.32
C SER A 244 -20.65 31.64 -26.32
N GLY A 245 -20.07 31.87 -25.14
CA GLY A 245 -20.09 30.92 -24.03
C GLY A 245 -19.53 29.55 -24.40
N VAL A 246 -18.25 29.47 -24.77
CA VAL A 246 -17.45 28.23 -24.83
C VAL A 246 -18.24 26.99 -25.28
N ALA A 247 -18.57 26.92 -26.57
CA ALA A 247 -18.78 25.66 -27.26
C ALA A 247 -17.60 25.48 -28.23
N GLY A 248 -16.82 24.42 -28.03
CA GLY A 248 -15.47 24.22 -28.54
C GLY A 248 -15.22 24.61 -30.00
N ALA A 249 -14.09 25.30 -30.22
CA ALA A 249 -13.60 25.60 -31.55
C ALA A 249 -13.30 24.28 -32.31
N PRO A 250 -13.76 24.12 -33.56
CA PRO A 250 -13.37 22.99 -34.39
C PRO A 250 -11.88 23.09 -34.75
N ALA A 251 -11.17 21.97 -34.61
CA ALA A 251 -9.74 21.87 -34.87
C ALA A 251 -9.40 22.31 -36.31
N PRO A 252 -8.31 23.07 -36.53
CA PRO A 252 -7.89 23.45 -37.87
C PRO A 252 -7.46 22.22 -38.66
N ALA A 253 -8.07 22.03 -39.82
CA ALA A 253 -7.65 21.01 -40.78
C ALA A 253 -6.24 21.35 -41.28
N GLY A 254 -5.27 20.50 -40.93
CA GLY A 254 -3.89 20.62 -41.37
C GLY A 254 -3.77 20.44 -42.89
N GLY A 255 -3.09 21.39 -43.53
CA GLY A 255 -2.50 21.26 -44.86
C GLY A 255 -0.99 21.07 -44.77
#